data_AF-A0A6G9ACA7-F1
#
_entry.id   AF-A0A6G9ACA7-F1
#
_cell.length_a   1.000
_cell.length_b   1.000
_cell.length_c   1.000
_cell.angle_alpha   90.00
_cell.angle_beta   90.00
_cell.angle_gamma   90.00
#
_symmetry.space_group_name_H-M   'P 1'
#
loop_
_entity.id
_entity.type
_entity.pdbx_description
1 polymer ?
#
loop_
_entity_poly.entity_id
_entity_poly.type
_entity_poly.pdbx_seq_one_letter_code
_entity_poly.pdbx_strand_id
1 'polypeptide(L)' 'MTLKCKWTEFLADESGATAIEYGLIAAGIALAIIEIIHALGINLVAKLQSLATALK' A
#
# COMPACT_ATOMS: atom_id res chain seq x y z
N MET A 1 -33.38 -24.58 -9.27
CA MET A 1 -32.03 -24.45 -8.68
C MET A 1 -32.21 -23.86 -7.28
N THR A 2 -32.15 -24.72 -6.26
CA THR A 2 -32.70 -24.51 -4.92
C THR A 2 -31.74 -23.77 -3.99
N LEU A 3 -32.26 -22.92 -3.09
CA LEU A 3 -31.52 -22.11 -2.12
C LEU A 3 -30.51 -22.90 -1.27
N LYS A 4 -30.72 -24.21 -1.06
CA LYS A 4 -29.80 -25.08 -0.30
C LYS A 4 -28.37 -25.06 -0.84
N CYS A 5 -28.18 -24.94 -2.17
CA CYS A 5 -26.86 -24.93 -2.79
C CYS A 5 -26.08 -23.63 -2.52
N LYS A 6 -26.80 -22.50 -2.37
CA LYS A 6 -26.20 -21.17 -2.17
C LYS A 6 -25.57 -21.00 -0.78
N TRP A 7 -26.15 -21.63 0.25
CA TRP A 7 -25.61 -21.59 1.62
C TRP A 7 -24.31 -22.36 1.76
N THR A 8 -24.19 -23.51 1.10
CA THR A 8 -22.95 -24.30 1.11
C THR A 8 -21.84 -23.62 0.30
N GLU A 9 -22.17 -22.95 -0.81
CA GLU A 9 -21.24 -22.13 -1.59
C GLU A 9 -20.69 -20.95 -0.75
N PHE A 10 -21.54 -20.26 0.01
CA PHE A 10 -21.13 -19.14 0.86
C PHE A 10 -20.24 -19.59 2.04
N LEU A 11 -20.54 -20.74 2.66
CA LEU A 11 -19.71 -21.28 3.75
C LEU A 11 -18.35 -21.79 3.26
N ALA A 12 -18.23 -22.14 1.98
CA ALA A 12 -16.98 -22.56 1.35
C ALA A 12 -16.20 -21.39 0.70
N ASP A 13 -16.69 -20.15 0.84
CA ASP A 13 -16.07 -18.99 0.21
C ASP A 13 -14.90 -18.46 1.05
N GLU A 14 -13.68 -18.63 0.55
CA GLU A 14 -12.45 -18.09 1.13
C GLU A 14 -12.04 -16.75 0.51
N SER A 15 -12.86 -16.18 -0.40
CA SER A 15 -12.58 -14.89 -1.04
C SER A 15 -12.36 -13.75 -0.05
N GLY A 16 -13.04 -13.78 1.10
CA GLY A 16 -12.86 -12.80 2.18
C GLY A 16 -11.53 -12.94 2.93
N ALA A 17 -11.08 -14.17 3.20
CA ALA A 17 -9.80 -14.43 3.84
C ALA A 17 -8.63 -14.04 2.92
N THR A 18 -8.72 -14.41 1.64
CA THR A 18 -7.73 -14.03 0.62
C THR A 18 -7.70 -12.51 0.39
N ALA A 19 -8.83 -11.81 0.46
CA ALA A 19 -8.87 -10.34 0.38
C ALA A 19 -8.10 -9.67 1.53
N ILE A 20 -8.09 -10.25 2.73
CA ILE A 20 -7.35 -9.73 3.89
C ILE A 20 -5.84 -9.95 3.70
N GLU A 21 -5.42 -11.09 3.16
CA GLU A 21 -4.01 -11.37 2.87
C GLU A 21 -3.42 -10.42 1.82
N TYR A 22 -4.13 -10.25 0.69
CA TYR A 22 -3.73 -9.29 -0.33
C TYR A 22 -3.81 -7.84 0.19
N GLY A 23 -4.79 -7.53 1.04
CA GLY A 23 -4.90 -6.24 1.71
C GLY A 23 -3.70 -5.93 2.61
N LEU A 24 -3.22 -6.90 3.39
CA LEU A 24 -2.07 -6.74 4.27
C LEU A 24 -0.76 -6.56 3.49
N ILE A 25 -0.57 -7.33 2.41
CA ILE A 25 0.59 -7.18 1.52
C ILE A 25 0.59 -5.79 0.87
N ALA A 26 -0.57 -5.34 0.36
CA ALA A 26 -0.71 -4.02 -0.24
C ALA A 26 -0.43 -2.89 0.77
N ALA A 27 -0.93 -3.02 2.00
CA ALA A 27 -0.65 -2.06 3.07
C ALA A 27 0.85 -1.98 3.41
N GLY A 28 1.54 -3.12 3.47
CA GLY A 28 2.99 -3.16 3.71
C GLY A 28 3.80 -2.48 2.60
N ILE A 29 3.44 -2.73 1.34
CA ILE A 29 4.08 -2.09 0.18
C ILE A 29 3.81 -0.57 0.19
N ALA A 30 2.58 -0.16 0.47
CA ALA A 30 2.22 1.26 0.53
C ALA A 30 3.04 1.99 1.60
N LEU A 31 3.20 1.41 2.79
CA LEU A 31 3.98 2.00 3.86
C LEU A 31 5.46 2.15 3.49
N ALA A 32 6.07 1.14 2.86
CA ALA A 32 7.44 1.22 2.38
C ALA A 32 7.63 2.34 1.33
N ILE A 33 6.68 2.50 0.41
CA ILE A 33 6.74 3.55 -0.61
C ILE A 33 6.64 4.95 0.02
N ILE A 34 5.75 5.14 1.01
CA ILE A 34 5.58 6.42 1.70
C ILE A 34 6.90 6.88 2.32
N GLU A 35 7.58 6.00 3.05
CA GLU A 35 8.87 6.30 3.69
C GLU A 35 9.96 6.68 2.67
N ILE A 36 10.05 5.95 1.56
CA ILE A 36 11.04 6.23 0.51
C ILE A 36 10.79 7.60 -0.12
N ILE A 37 9.53 7.91 -0.46
CA ILE A 37 9.18 9.21 -1.06
C ILE A 37 9.43 10.36 -0.08
N HIS A 38 9.12 10.17 1.20
CA HIS A 38 9.40 11.16 2.24
C HIS A 38 10.91 11.47 2.32
N ALA A 39 11.75 10.43 2.43
CA ALA A 39 13.19 10.59 2.50
C ALA A 39 13.77 11.23 1.23
N LEU A 40 13.25 10.86 0.06
CA LEU A 40 13.63 11.47 -1.21
C LEU A 40 13.28 12.97 -1.25
N GLY A 41 12.10 13.34 -0.77
CA GLY A 41 11.66 14.73 -0.67
C GLY A 41 12.58 15.57 0.22
N ILE A 42 12.93 15.08 1.41
CA ILE A 42 13.88 15.75 2.31
C ILE A 42 15.23 15.97 1.62
N ASN A 43 15.78 14.92 1.00
CA ASN A 43 17.08 14.99 0.34
C ASN A 43 17.08 15.97 -0.85
N LEU A 44 15.99 16.01 -1.61
CA LEU A 44 15.83 16.95 -2.72
C LEU A 44 15.81 18.39 -2.21
N VAL A 45 15.01 18.69 -1.19
CA VAL A 45 14.94 20.03 -0.59
C VAL A 45 16.31 20.45 -0.06
N ALA A 46 17.02 19.57 0.65
CA ALA A 46 18.36 19.84 1.15
C ALA A 46 19.36 20.18 0.03
N LYS A 47 19.32 19.45 -1.09
CA LYS A 47 20.16 19.75 -2.27
C LYS A 47 19.81 21.09 -2.91
N LEU A 48 18.52 21.40 -3.06
CA LEU A 48 18.07 22.67 -3.62
C LEU A 48 18.46 23.86 -2.72
N GLN A 49 18.37 23.71 -1.40
CA GLN A 49 18.82 24.73 -0.44
C GLN A 49 20.33 24.95 -0.50
N SER A 50 21.11 23.88 -0.62
CA SER A 50 22.56 23.97 -0.81
C SER A 50 22.91 24.74 -2.08
N LEU A 51 22.25 24.43 -3.21
CA LEU A 51 22.44 25.16 -4.46
C LEU A 51 22.04 26.64 -4.34
N ALA A 52 20.88 26.93 -3.74
CA ALA A 52 20.42 28.29 -3.52
C ALA A 52 21.38 29.11 -2.65
N THR A 53 22.05 28.46 -1.68
CA THR A 53 23.08 29.09 -0.86
C THR A 53 24.35 29.36 -1.64
N ALA A 54 24.77 28.43 -2.50
CA ALA A 54 25.97 28.58 -3.33
C ALA A 54 25.84 29.64 -4.44
N LEU A 55 24.62 29.94 -4.87
CA LEU A 55 24.32 30.96 -5.89
C LEU A 55 24.14 32.38 -5.31
N LYS A 56 24.21 32.53 -3.99
CA LYS A 56 23.99 33.79 -3.26
C LYS A 56 25.32 34.43 -2.90
#